data_AF-A0A3C0G109-F1
#
_entry.id   AF-A0A3C0G109-F1
#
_cell.length_a   1.000
_cell.length_b   1.000
_cell.length_c   1.000
_cell.angle_alpha   90.00
_cell.angle_beta   90.00
_cell.angle_gamma   90.00
#
_symmetry.space_group_name_H-M   'P 1'
#
loop_
_entity.id
_entity.type
_entity.pdbx_description
1 polymer ?
#
loop_
_entity_poly.entity_id
_entity_poly.type
_entity_poly.pdbx_seq_one_letter_code
_entity_poly.pdbx_strand_id
1 'polypeptide(L)'
;MRLKKIMNVGETMDTKLWKKVGRMELGNPVITALVGLVVFYIGLKMFAGGMKAMGNIDHLAYFTHSPLYMFIGGIVMTLLWQSSSLSTTAIIGLVASGAVPLPAAIAAVLGANIGTTGTIWLAGVFVSDGMPKGDTLRIAMAHTGVNLMMAIALLPFCRPIAQWLSKFT
;
A
#
# COMPACT_ATOMS: atom_id res chain seq x y z
N MET A 1 2.85 50.58 -37.28
CA MET A 1 2.75 49.24 -37.94
C MET A 1 3.65 48.16 -37.30
N ARG A 2 4.89 48.48 -36.88
CA ARG A 2 5.82 47.49 -36.26
C ARG A 2 5.40 46.98 -34.87
N LEU A 3 4.84 47.83 -34.00
CA LEU A 3 4.42 47.45 -32.63
C LEU A 3 3.31 46.38 -32.59
N LYS A 4 2.34 46.45 -33.51
CA LYS A 4 1.23 45.48 -33.61
C LYS A 4 1.71 44.08 -34.02
N LYS A 5 2.80 43.99 -34.78
CA LYS A 5 3.42 42.73 -35.21
C LYS A 5 4.18 42.04 -34.08
N ILE A 6 4.76 42.82 -33.15
CA ILE A 6 5.51 42.30 -32.00
C ILE A 6 4.54 41.77 -30.92
N MET A 7 3.43 42.47 -30.64
CA MET A 7 2.38 41.97 -29.73
C MET A 7 1.74 40.67 -30.23
N ASN A 8 1.44 40.57 -31.52
CA ASN A 8 0.86 39.36 -32.11
C ASN A 8 1.82 38.16 -32.06
N VAL A 9 3.14 38.41 -32.15
CA VAL A 9 4.16 37.36 -31.98
C VAL A 9 4.30 36.94 -30.52
N GLY A 10 4.18 37.87 -29.57
CA GLY A 10 4.17 37.57 -28.13
C GLY A 10 2.99 36.66 -27.73
N GLU A 11 1.76 37.03 -28.11
CA GLU A 11 0.56 36.24 -27.80
C GLU A 11 0.56 34.86 -28.48
N THR A 12 1.08 34.76 -29.70
CA THR A 12 1.19 33.48 -30.43
C THR A 12 2.29 32.57 -29.88
N MET A 13 3.34 33.10 -29.26
CA MET A 13 4.37 32.30 -28.60
C MET A 13 3.94 31.81 -27.23
N ASP A 14 3.27 32.66 -26.44
CA ASP A 14 2.75 32.31 -25.12
C ASP A 14 1.69 31.21 -25.24
N THR A 15 0.72 31.37 -26.13
CA THR A 15 -0.30 30.34 -26.41
C THR A 15 0.29 29.03 -26.95
N LYS A 16 1.39 29.08 -27.71
CA LYS A 16 2.11 27.89 -28.17
C LYS A 16 2.84 27.17 -27.02
N LEU A 17 3.44 27.91 -26.09
CA LEU A 17 4.10 27.35 -24.91
C LEU A 17 3.07 26.73 -23.97
N TRP A 18 1.95 27.40 -23.68
CA TRP A 18 0.86 26.86 -22.87
C TRP A 18 0.22 25.61 -23.49
N LYS A 19 0.05 25.56 -24.82
CA LYS A 19 -0.38 24.33 -25.51
C LYS A 19 0.67 23.22 -25.45
N LYS A 20 1.96 23.55 -25.44
CA LYS A 20 3.06 22.58 -25.39
C LYS A 20 3.29 22.04 -23.97
N VAL A 21 3.03 22.84 -22.94
CA VAL A 21 3.03 22.44 -21.52
C VAL A 21 1.75 21.70 -21.15
N GLY A 22 0.58 22.15 -21.63
CA GLY A 22 -0.69 21.43 -21.48
C GLY A 22 -0.77 20.12 -22.28
N ARG A 23 0.03 20.01 -23.36
CA ARG A 23 0.34 18.75 -24.09
C ARG A 23 1.71 18.16 -23.73
N MET A 24 2.34 18.58 -22.63
CA MET A 24 3.16 17.61 -21.91
C MET A 24 2.18 16.65 -21.26
N GLU A 25 1.56 15.83 -22.11
CA GLU A 25 1.23 14.49 -21.70
C GLU A 25 2.51 13.97 -21.08
N LEU A 26 2.41 13.36 -19.91
CA LEU A 26 3.36 12.32 -19.56
C LEU A 26 3.17 11.16 -20.58
N GLY A 27 3.36 11.44 -21.86
CA GLY A 27 3.00 10.57 -22.99
C GLY A 27 3.96 9.41 -23.14
N ASN A 28 5.08 9.46 -22.42
CA ASN A 28 5.87 8.27 -22.15
C ASN A 28 5.41 7.67 -20.81
N PRO A 29 4.80 6.47 -20.79
CA PRO A 29 4.38 5.79 -19.57
C PRO A 29 5.51 5.65 -18.54
N VAL A 30 6.77 5.64 -18.99
CA VAL A 30 7.95 5.64 -18.12
C VAL A 30 8.05 6.94 -17.29
N ILE A 31 7.81 8.10 -17.90
CA ILE A 31 7.86 9.40 -17.19
C ILE A 31 6.70 9.49 -16.19
N THR A 32 5.51 9.01 -16.56
CA THR A 32 4.35 8.91 -15.66
C THR A 32 4.63 8.03 -14.46
N ALA A 33 5.21 6.86 -14.68
CA ALA A 33 5.59 5.95 -13.61
C ALA A 33 6.65 6.56 -12.69
N LEU A 34 7.67 7.24 -13.24
CA LEU A 34 8.71 7.89 -12.45
C LEU A 34 8.16 9.05 -11.60
N VAL A 35 7.32 9.91 -12.17
CA VAL A 35 6.68 11.00 -11.42
C VAL A 35 5.76 10.43 -10.33
N GLY A 36 4.97 9.40 -10.65
CA GLY A 36 4.15 8.69 -9.68
C GLY A 36 4.96 8.07 -8.55
N LEU A 37 6.11 7.48 -8.84
CA LEU A 37 7.01 6.89 -7.84
C LEU A 37 7.59 7.96 -6.90
N VAL A 38 7.97 9.13 -7.42
CA VAL A 38 8.47 10.25 -6.60
C VAL A 38 7.38 10.76 -5.67
N VAL A 39 6.16 10.97 -6.18
CA VAL A 39 5.01 11.40 -5.36
C VAL A 39 4.67 10.35 -4.30
N PHE A 40 4.67 9.07 -4.67
CA PHE A 40 4.45 7.97 -3.75
C PHE A 40 5.49 7.94 -2.62
N TYR A 41 6.78 8.11 -2.96
CA TYR A 41 7.85 8.16 -1.96
C TYR A 41 7.70 9.33 -0.98
N ILE A 42 7.31 10.52 -1.47
CA ILE A 42 7.02 11.67 -0.60
C ILE A 42 5.85 11.36 0.33
N GLY A 43 4.75 10.81 -0.19
CA GLY A 43 3.60 10.39 0.59
C GLY A 43 3.97 9.34 1.65
N LEU A 44 4.80 8.36 1.28
CA LEU A 44 5.31 7.33 2.20
C LEU A 44 6.15 7.94 3.32
N LYS A 45 7.01 8.91 3.02
CA LYS A 45 7.82 9.62 4.02
C LYS A 45 6.95 10.43 4.99
N MET A 46 5.91 11.10 4.49
CA MET A 46 4.95 11.83 5.33
C MET A 46 4.14 10.88 6.22
N PHE A 47 3.64 9.78 5.65
CA PHE A 47 2.91 8.74 6.37
C PHE A 47 3.77 8.10 7.48
N ALA A 48 5.00 7.73 7.14
CA ALA A 48 5.99 7.23 8.09
C ALA A 48 6.27 8.21 9.23
N GLY A 49 6.43 9.51 8.92
CA GLY A 49 6.60 10.56 9.92
C GLY A 49 5.42 10.68 10.87
N GLY A 50 4.19 10.66 10.34
CA GLY A 50 2.96 10.67 11.13
C GLY A 50 2.82 9.43 12.01
N MET A 51 3.13 8.25 11.48
CA MET A 51 3.11 6.99 12.24
C MET A 51 4.16 6.96 13.35
N LYS A 52 5.37 7.51 13.11
CA LYS A 52 6.40 7.63 14.15
C LYS A 52 5.97 8.59 15.26
N ALA A 53 5.32 9.70 14.91
CA ALA A 53 4.76 10.64 15.89
C ALA A 53 3.64 9.99 16.73
N MET A 54 2.78 9.18 16.11
CA MET A 54 1.75 8.41 16.81
C MET A 54 2.30 7.22 17.63
N GLY A 55 3.40 6.61 17.20
CA GLY A 55 4.08 5.54 17.92
C GLY A 55 4.75 5.99 19.22
N ASN A 56 4.91 7.31 19.42
CA ASN A 56 5.40 7.89 20.68
C ASN A 56 4.27 8.12 21.70
N ILE A 57 3.05 7.67 21.39
CA ILE A 57 1.92 7.62 22.31
C ILE A 57 1.95 6.22 22.93
N ASP A 58 2.13 6.11 24.25
CA ASP A 58 2.42 4.85 24.97
C ASP A 58 1.43 3.71 24.63
N HIS A 59 0.15 4.05 24.41
CA HIS A 59 -0.87 3.09 24.03
C HIS A 59 -0.70 2.54 22.62
N LEU A 60 -0.27 3.36 21.65
CA LEU A 60 -0.09 2.92 20.26
C LEU A 60 1.23 2.18 20.05
N ALA A 61 2.26 2.48 20.84
CA ALA A 61 3.52 1.75 20.83
C ALA A 61 3.32 0.24 21.07
N TYR A 62 2.42 -0.11 22.00
CA TYR A 62 2.06 -1.50 22.29
C TYR A 62 1.39 -2.20 21.09
N PHE A 63 0.53 -1.48 20.35
CA PHE A 63 -0.12 -2.00 19.14
C PHE A 63 0.88 -2.17 17.99
N THR A 64 1.77 -1.20 17.75
CA THR A 64 2.72 -1.24 16.63
C THR A 64 3.88 -2.21 16.84
N HIS A 65 4.25 -2.49 18.09
CA HIS A 65 5.34 -3.43 18.41
C HIS A 65 4.89 -4.88 18.59
N SER A 66 3.59 -5.13 18.76
CA SER A 66 3.06 -6.47 18.90
C SER A 66 2.78 -7.10 17.53
N PRO A 67 3.40 -8.25 17.20
CA PRO A 67 3.15 -8.94 15.94
C PRO A 67 1.67 -9.33 15.74
N LEU A 68 0.96 -9.67 16.81
CA LEU A 68 -0.45 -10.08 16.71
C LEU A 68 -1.36 -8.90 16.34
N TYR A 69 -1.13 -7.73 16.94
CA TYR A 69 -1.91 -6.53 16.63
C TYR A 69 -1.61 -6.03 15.22
N MET A 70 -0.34 -6.06 14.79
CA MET A 70 0.02 -5.71 13.43
C MET A 70 -0.50 -6.70 12.39
N PHE A 71 -0.62 -7.99 12.71
CA PHE A 71 -1.30 -8.97 11.85
C PHE A 71 -2.77 -8.62 11.63
N ILE A 72 -3.51 -8.33 12.69
CA ILE A 72 -4.91 -7.90 12.59
C ILE A 72 -5.01 -6.56 11.83
N GLY A 73 -4.10 -5.62 12.12
CA GLY A 73 -4.00 -4.35 11.40
C GLY A 73 -3.78 -4.53 9.91
N GLY A 74 -2.94 -5.49 9.50
CA GLY A 74 -2.69 -5.86 8.10
C GLY A 74 -3.94 -6.40 7.40
N ILE A 75 -4.73 -7.24 8.08
CA ILE A 75 -6.01 -7.74 7.58
C ILE A 75 -6.95 -6.57 7.29
N VAL A 76 -7.14 -5.69 8.28
CA VAL A 76 -8.05 -4.53 8.17
C VAL A 76 -7.61 -3.57 7.08
N MET A 77 -6.32 -3.21 7.05
CA MET A 77 -5.76 -2.35 6.01
C MET A 77 -6.02 -2.90 4.60
N THR A 78 -5.83 -4.20 4.40
CA THR A 78 -6.02 -4.81 3.09
C THR A 78 -7.49 -4.93 2.72
N LEU A 79 -8.38 -5.18 3.69
CA LEU A 79 -9.83 -5.13 3.46
C LEU A 79 -10.29 -3.73 3.04
N LEU A 80 -9.71 -2.67 3.62
CA LEU A 80 -10.03 -1.29 3.29
C LEU A 80 -9.52 -0.90 1.90
N TRP A 81 -8.28 -1.28 1.57
CA TRP A 81 -7.67 -0.89 0.30
C TRP A 81 -8.02 -1.82 -0.87
N GLN A 82 -8.38 -3.08 -0.59
CA GLN A 82 -8.55 -4.18 -1.56
C GLN A 82 -7.33 -4.47 -2.46
N SER A 83 -6.25 -3.71 -2.35
CA SER A 83 -5.01 -3.88 -3.10
C SER A 83 -3.93 -4.45 -2.18
N SER A 84 -3.55 -5.70 -2.43
CA SER A 84 -2.48 -6.37 -1.69
C SER A 84 -1.12 -5.71 -1.94
N SER A 85 -0.82 -5.32 -3.17
CA SER A 85 0.43 -4.64 -3.53
C SER A 85 0.62 -3.35 -2.74
N LEU A 86 -0.44 -2.55 -2.65
CA LEU A 86 -0.39 -1.27 -1.96
C LEU A 86 -0.25 -1.43 -0.44
N SER A 87 -0.92 -2.43 0.12
CA SER A 87 -0.81 -2.80 1.54
C SER A 87 0.61 -3.26 1.89
N THR A 88 1.23 -4.13 1.08
CA THR A 88 2.60 -4.58 1.30
C THR A 88 3.62 -3.44 1.15
N THR A 89 3.48 -2.57 0.15
CA THR A 89 4.39 -1.43 -0.03
C THR A 89 4.31 -0.45 1.14
N ALA A 90 3.12 -0.19 1.69
CA ALA A 90 2.95 0.63 2.88
C ALA A 90 3.67 0.02 4.10
N ILE A 91 3.54 -1.30 4.32
CA ILE A 91 4.21 -2.01 5.42
C ILE A 91 5.74 -1.93 5.28
N ILE A 92 6.27 -2.16 4.07
CA ILE A 92 7.71 -2.02 3.80
C ILE A 92 8.20 -0.60 4.12
N GLY A 93 7.43 0.42 3.75
CA GLY A 93 7.76 1.82 4.07
C GLY A 93 7.80 2.11 5.57
N LEU A 94 6.89 1.51 6.35
CA LEU A 94 6.86 1.66 7.81
C LEU A 94 8.04 1.01 8.52
N VAL A 95 8.54 -0.11 7.97
CA VAL A 95 9.80 -0.72 8.43
C VAL A 95 10.98 0.16 8.08
N ALA A 96 11.04 0.63 6.83
CA ALA A 96 12.13 1.47 6.35
C ALA A 96 12.27 2.78 7.14
N SER A 97 11.16 3.30 7.68
CA SER A 97 11.17 4.49 8.55
C SER A 97 11.48 4.20 10.02
N GLY A 98 11.58 2.93 10.42
CA GLY A 98 11.73 2.49 11.81
C GLY A 98 10.48 2.74 12.67
N ALA A 99 9.30 2.94 12.05
CA ALA A 99 8.06 3.16 12.79
C ALA A 99 7.45 1.85 13.30
N VAL A 100 7.69 0.75 12.58
CA VAL A 100 7.24 -0.60 12.95
C VAL A 100 8.46 -1.51 12.98
N PRO A 101 8.67 -2.28 14.07
CA PRO A 101 9.78 -3.22 14.13
C PRO A 101 9.53 -4.36 13.14
N LEU A 102 10.61 -4.88 12.55
CA LEU A 102 10.55 -5.92 11.53
C LEU A 102 9.66 -7.14 11.89
N PRO A 103 9.65 -7.66 13.14
CA PRO A 103 8.79 -8.78 13.53
C PRO A 103 7.31 -8.47 13.36
N ALA A 104 6.92 -7.25 13.71
CA ALA A 104 5.54 -6.80 13.63
C ALA A 104 5.14 -6.50 12.18
N ALA A 105 6.08 -6.05 11.35
CA ALA A 105 5.85 -5.87 9.92
C ALA A 105 5.70 -7.18 9.16
N ILE A 106 6.50 -8.21 9.46
CA ILE A 106 6.32 -9.55 8.87
C ILE A 106 4.91 -10.07 9.20
N ALA A 107 4.49 -9.91 10.45
CA ALA A 107 3.14 -10.29 10.85
C ALA A 107 2.07 -9.45 10.15
N ALA A 108 2.29 -8.15 9.93
CA ALA A 108 1.40 -7.30 9.14
C ALA A 108 1.27 -7.76 7.68
N VAL A 109 2.37 -8.19 7.05
CA VAL A 109 2.35 -8.71 5.67
C VAL A 109 1.57 -10.02 5.59
N LEU A 110 1.76 -10.92 6.56
CA LEU A 110 0.96 -12.14 6.66
C LEU A 110 -0.53 -11.84 6.84
N GLY A 111 -0.84 -10.86 7.70
CA GLY A 111 -2.20 -10.37 7.90
C GLY A 111 -2.80 -9.76 6.64
N ALA A 112 -2.01 -8.96 5.91
CA ALA A 112 -2.44 -8.38 4.64
C ALA A 112 -2.83 -9.46 3.62
N ASN A 113 -2.04 -10.55 3.53
CA ASN A 113 -2.37 -11.67 2.65
C ASN A 113 -3.67 -12.39 3.06
N ILE A 114 -3.96 -12.51 4.36
CA ILE A 114 -5.28 -12.98 4.85
C ILE A 114 -6.39 -11.98 4.50
N GLY A 115 -6.16 -10.68 4.60
CA GLY A 115 -7.16 -9.66 4.27
C GLY A 115 -7.68 -9.78 2.82
N THR A 116 -6.81 -10.13 1.87
CA THR A 116 -7.20 -10.40 0.48
C THR A 116 -8.16 -11.58 0.30
N THR A 117 -8.18 -12.55 1.22
CA THR A 117 -9.21 -13.61 1.18
C THR A 117 -10.51 -13.12 1.77
N GLY A 118 -10.43 -12.30 2.82
CA GLY A 118 -11.59 -11.63 3.40
C GLY A 118 -12.38 -10.79 2.38
N THR A 119 -11.71 -10.10 1.45
CA THR A 119 -12.40 -9.37 0.37
C THR A 119 -13.25 -10.28 -0.52
N ILE A 120 -12.82 -11.51 -0.79
CA ILE A 120 -13.57 -12.48 -1.61
C ILE A 120 -14.82 -12.94 -0.87
N TRP A 121 -14.71 -13.21 0.44
CA TRP A 121 -15.86 -13.55 1.28
C TRP A 121 -16.83 -12.38 1.41
N LEU A 122 -16.33 -11.17 1.61
CA LEU A 122 -17.14 -9.96 1.71
C LEU A 122 -17.90 -9.72 0.40
N ALA A 123 -17.24 -9.85 -0.74
CA ALA A 123 -17.88 -9.78 -2.05
C ALA A 123 -18.95 -10.87 -2.22
N GLY A 124 -18.68 -12.12 -1.78
CA GLY A 124 -19.67 -13.20 -1.82
C GLY A 124 -20.91 -12.93 -0.96
N VAL A 125 -20.74 -12.34 0.22
CA VAL A 125 -21.86 -11.99 1.12
C VAL A 125 -22.70 -10.85 0.55
N PHE A 126 -22.07 -9.80 0.04
CA PHE A 126 -22.77 -8.60 -0.44
C PHE A 126 -23.32 -8.72 -1.87
N VAL A 127 -22.75 -9.60 -2.72
CA VAL A 127 -23.10 -9.71 -4.15
C VAL A 127 -23.90 -10.98 -4.46
N SER A 128 -23.77 -12.05 -3.68
CA SER A 128 -24.35 -13.37 -4.00
C SER A 128 -25.19 -13.91 -2.84
N ASP A 129 -26.40 -13.37 -2.62
CA ASP A 129 -27.42 -13.88 -1.68
C ASP A 129 -26.87 -14.45 -0.34
N GLY A 130 -25.85 -13.81 0.23
CA GLY A 130 -25.21 -14.18 1.48
C GLY A 130 -23.99 -15.12 1.39
N MET A 131 -23.88 -16.07 0.45
CA MET A 131 -22.70 -16.95 0.34
C MET A 131 -22.26 -17.11 -1.12
N PRO A 132 -20.93 -17.08 -1.40
CA PRO A 132 -20.44 -17.45 -2.72
C PRO A 132 -20.88 -18.89 -3.04
N LYS A 133 -21.46 -19.11 -4.22
CA LYS A 133 -21.93 -20.43 -4.71
C LYS A 133 -21.16 -20.83 -5.98
N GLY A 134 -21.04 -22.13 -6.23
CA GLY A 134 -20.42 -22.67 -7.43
C GLY A 134 -18.91 -22.48 -7.50
N ASP A 135 -18.40 -22.03 -8.65
CA ASP A 135 -16.95 -21.89 -8.89
C ASP A 135 -16.30 -20.76 -8.07
N THR A 136 -17.03 -19.69 -7.77
CA THR A 136 -16.57 -18.60 -6.90
C THR A 136 -16.31 -19.10 -5.47
N LEU A 137 -17.13 -20.04 -4.97
CA LEU A 137 -16.91 -20.66 -3.66
C LEU A 137 -15.63 -21.49 -3.65
N ARG A 138 -15.38 -22.26 -4.70
CA ARG A 138 -14.16 -23.08 -4.84
C ARG A 138 -12.90 -22.22 -4.86
N ILE A 139 -12.92 -21.13 -5.62
CA ILE A 139 -11.81 -20.17 -5.68
C ILE A 139 -11.61 -19.50 -4.31
N ALA A 140 -12.70 -19.07 -3.66
CA ALA A 140 -12.65 -18.48 -2.32
C ALA A 140 -12.08 -19.45 -1.29
N MET A 141 -12.54 -20.70 -1.29
CA MET A 141 -12.07 -21.74 -0.37
C MET A 141 -10.62 -22.12 -0.62
N ALA A 142 -10.19 -22.21 -1.88
CA ALA A 142 -8.79 -22.50 -2.23
C ALA A 142 -7.86 -21.36 -1.77
N HIS A 143 -8.20 -20.11 -2.09
CA HIS A 143 -7.41 -18.96 -1.65
C HIS A 143 -7.40 -18.80 -0.13
N THR A 144 -8.54 -18.99 0.53
CA THR A 144 -8.65 -18.95 1.99
C THR A 144 -7.88 -20.08 2.64
N GLY A 145 -7.94 -21.30 2.09
CA GLY A 145 -7.25 -22.46 2.62
C GLY A 145 -5.73 -22.30 2.57
N VAL A 146 -5.17 -21.90 1.42
CA VAL A 146 -3.72 -21.70 1.28
C VAL A 146 -3.23 -20.54 2.15
N ASN A 147 -3.96 -19.43 2.20
CA ASN A 147 -3.57 -18.27 3.02
C ASN A 147 -3.72 -18.56 4.51
N LEU A 148 -4.75 -19.28 4.94
CA LEU A 148 -4.93 -19.69 6.34
C LEU A 148 -3.84 -20.69 6.77
N MET A 149 -3.50 -21.67 5.92
CA MET A 149 -2.37 -22.57 6.20
C MET A 149 -1.05 -21.79 6.31
N MET A 150 -0.83 -20.83 5.43
CA MET A 150 0.35 -19.96 5.48
C MET A 150 0.39 -19.14 6.77
N ALA A 151 -0.72 -18.55 7.20
CA ALA A 151 -0.78 -17.80 8.45
C ALA A 151 -0.55 -18.71 9.66
N ILE A 152 -1.20 -19.88 9.74
CA ILE A 152 -1.04 -20.80 10.87
C ILE A 152 0.38 -21.38 10.94
N ALA A 153 1.01 -21.67 9.79
CA ALA A 153 2.38 -22.17 9.74
C ALA A 153 3.42 -21.08 10.06
N LEU A 154 3.23 -19.85 9.59
CA LEU A 154 4.23 -18.79 9.69
C LEU A 154 4.08 -17.87 10.91
N LEU A 155 2.86 -17.68 11.46
CA LEU A 155 2.65 -16.91 12.68
C LEU A 155 3.48 -17.40 13.89
N PRO A 156 3.59 -18.72 14.19
CA PRO A 156 4.48 -19.18 15.26
C PRO A 156 5.95 -18.98 14.91
N PHE A 157 6.30 -18.97 13.62
CA PHE A 157 7.65 -18.77 13.11
C PHE A 157 8.08 -17.30 13.00
N CYS A 158 7.15 -16.35 13.11
CA CYS A 158 7.46 -14.91 13.13
C CYS A 158 8.41 -14.54 14.28
N ARG A 159 8.28 -15.16 15.47
CA ARG A 159 9.17 -14.91 16.62
C ARG A 159 10.61 -15.44 16.40
N PRO A 160 10.81 -16.69 15.94
CA PRO A 160 12.14 -17.21 15.57
C PRO A 160 12.84 -16.41 14.46
N ILE A 161 12.13 -16.09 13.37
CA ILE A 161 12.70 -15.36 12.22
C ILE A 161 13.13 -13.96 12.65
N ALA A 162 12.30 -13.31 13.46
CA ALA A 162 12.59 -12.01 14.06
C ALA A 162 13.87 -12.01 14.90
N GLN A 163 14.02 -12.99 15.79
CA GLN A 163 15.22 -13.11 16.64
C GLN A 163 16.48 -13.44 15.84
N TRP A 164 16.33 -14.14 14.71
CA TRP A 164 17.45 -14.43 13.83
C TRP A 164 17.87 -13.21 13.02
N LEU A 165 16.91 -12.41 12.52
CA LEU A 165 17.22 -11.21 11.75
C LEU A 165 17.73 -10.04 12.60
N SER A 166 17.27 -9.91 13.85
CA SER A 166 17.80 -8.91 14.80
C SER A 166 19.26 -9.14 15.21
N LYS A 167 19.89 -10.23 14.76
CA LYS A 167 21.34 -10.43 14.91
C LYS A 167 22.15 -9.71 13.82
N PHE A 168 21.51 -9.27 12.74
CA PHE A 168 22.14 -8.66 11.58
C PHE A 168 21.72 -7.19 11.35
N THR A 169 20.84 -6.64 12.19
CA THR A 169 20.39 -5.23 12.18
C THR A 169 20.63 -4.64 13.55
#